data_AF-A0A820I5F9-F1
#
_entry.id   AF-A0A820I5F9-F1
#
_cell.length_a   1.000
_cell.length_b   1.000
_cell.length_c   1.000
_cell.angle_alpha   90.00
_cell.angle_beta   90.00
_cell.angle_gamma   90.00
#
_symmetry.space_group_name_H-M   'P 1'
#
loop_
_entity.id
_entity.type
_entity.pdbx_description
1 polymer ?
#
loop_
_entity_poly.entity_id
_entity_poly.type
_entity_poly.pdbx_seq_one_letter_code
_entity_poly.pdbx_strand_id
1 'polypeptide(L)'
;SAPIYDEQIRAEYELQVLRNYKKLGKEYKHWAKEVVQRTKKRDDNVNICFIEKKINQLSSTILQTRATISRLQIEFGDYWTQIALHKKYVKNSRTTDSNTTASASSATTAIPRISFDIDQFGKLLSNYIEDCIQHLKKMCDRRILLAKARMEEYKALEDFEQVSTASHKIIHLVVKPKMK
;
A
#
# COMPACT_ATOMS: atom_id res chain seq x y z
N SER A 1 -9.66 4.00 -7.44
CA SER A 1 -9.04 2.74 -7.00
C SER A 1 -7.70 3.08 -6.35
N ALA A 2 -7.32 2.44 -5.24
CA ALA A 2 -5.98 2.63 -4.69
C ALA A 2 -4.94 1.98 -5.62
N PRO A 3 -3.70 2.51 -5.71
CA PRO A 3 -2.62 1.87 -6.44
C PRO A 3 -2.41 0.42 -5.97
N ILE A 4 -2.10 -0.49 -6.90
CA ILE A 4 -1.95 -1.92 -6.60
C ILE A 4 -0.89 -2.22 -5.52
N TYR A 5 0.15 -1.35 -5.44
CA TYR A 5 1.16 -1.39 -4.39
C TYR A 5 0.62 -1.02 -3.01
N ASP A 6 -0.25 -0.02 -2.92
CA ASP A 6 -0.88 0.39 -1.66
C ASP A 6 -1.82 -0.70 -1.14
N GLU A 7 -2.51 -1.40 -2.04
CA GLU A 7 -3.34 -2.55 -1.70
C GLU A 7 -2.51 -3.71 -1.15
N GLN A 8 -1.36 -4.03 -1.77
CA GLN A 8 -0.44 -5.05 -1.26
C GLN A 8 0.03 -4.71 0.16
N ILE A 9 0.53 -3.48 0.37
CA ILE A 9 1.09 -3.04 1.66
C ILE A 9 0.01 -3.10 2.76
N ARG A 10 -1.20 -2.63 2.46
CA ARG A 10 -2.32 -2.65 3.40
C ARG A 10 -2.71 -4.08 3.77
N ALA A 11 -2.80 -4.98 2.78
CA ALA A 11 -3.13 -6.38 3.02
C ALA A 11 -2.05 -7.09 3.84
N GLU A 12 -0.78 -6.82 3.58
CA GLU A 12 0.35 -7.35 4.36
C GLU A 12 0.32 -6.87 5.81
N TYR A 13 0.03 -5.60 6.05
CA TYR A 13 -0.14 -5.05 7.39
C TYR A 13 -1.32 -5.70 8.13
N GLU A 14 -2.49 -5.79 7.49
CA GLU A 14 -3.68 -6.43 8.08
C GLU A 14 -3.41 -7.90 8.42
N LEU A 15 -2.72 -8.63 7.54
CA LEU A 15 -2.31 -10.01 7.77
C LEU A 15 -1.41 -10.14 9.02
N GLN A 16 -0.46 -9.22 9.19
CA GLN A 16 0.42 -9.21 10.36
C GLN A 16 -0.37 -8.96 11.66
N VAL A 17 -1.29 -7.99 11.65
CA VAL A 17 -2.17 -7.69 12.79
C VAL A 17 -3.00 -8.91 13.18
N LEU A 18 -3.60 -9.60 12.21
CA LEU A 18 -4.41 -10.80 12.47
C LEU A 18 -3.59 -11.97 13.01
N ARG A 19 -2.35 -12.15 12.54
CA ARG A 19 -1.41 -13.13 13.12
C ARG A 19 -1.10 -12.81 14.58
N ASN A 20 -0.90 -11.55 14.92
CA ASN A 20 -0.71 -11.11 16.30
C ASN A 20 -1.96 -11.36 17.15
N TYR A 21 -3.16 -11.08 16.64
CA TYR A 21 -4.42 -11.38 17.36
C TYR A 21 -4.62 -12.87 17.58
N LYS A 22 -4.29 -13.71 16.60
CA LYS A 22 -4.30 -15.17 16.77
C LYS A 22 -3.35 -15.61 17.88
N LYS A 23 -2.13 -15.06 17.90
CA LYS A 23 -1.12 -15.32 18.94
C LYS A 23 -1.63 -14.90 20.32
N LEU A 24 -2.21 -13.71 20.43
CA LEU A 24 -2.79 -13.17 21.66
C LEU A 24 -3.89 -14.09 22.22
N GLY A 25 -4.80 -14.54 21.35
CA GLY A 25 -5.88 -15.45 21.72
C GLY A 25 -5.41 -16.84 22.13
N LYS A 26 -4.48 -17.45 21.37
CA LYS A 26 -4.00 -18.81 21.65
C LYS A 26 -3.06 -18.89 22.85
N GLU A 27 -2.07 -17.99 22.93
CA GLU A 27 -1.00 -18.10 23.93
C GLU A 27 -1.37 -17.42 25.25
N TYR A 28 -2.04 -16.28 25.18
CA TYR A 28 -2.32 -15.44 26.35
C TYR A 28 -3.80 -15.48 26.78
N LYS A 29 -4.64 -16.28 26.10
CA LYS A 29 -6.10 -16.35 26.30
C LYS A 29 -6.76 -14.97 26.31
N HIS A 30 -6.17 -14.03 25.57
CA HIS A 30 -6.61 -12.64 25.53
C HIS A 30 -6.98 -12.27 24.10
N TRP A 31 -8.28 -12.26 23.80
CA TRP A 31 -8.77 -11.87 22.49
C TRP A 31 -8.82 -10.36 22.31
N ALA A 32 -8.30 -9.90 21.18
CA ALA A 32 -8.48 -8.51 20.75
C ALA A 32 -9.97 -8.16 20.69
N LYS A 33 -10.34 -6.97 21.18
CA LYS A 33 -11.74 -6.51 21.23
C LYS A 33 -12.42 -6.57 19.87
N GLU A 34 -11.69 -6.22 18.82
CA GLU A 34 -12.18 -6.21 17.44
C GLU A 34 -12.59 -7.61 16.97
N VAL A 35 -11.86 -8.66 17.36
CA VAL A 35 -12.19 -10.05 17.04
C VAL A 35 -13.48 -10.45 17.75
N VAL A 36 -13.56 -10.19 19.06
CA VAL A 36 -14.75 -10.53 19.88
C VAL A 36 -15.98 -9.76 19.40
N GLN A 37 -15.82 -8.50 18.99
CA GLN A 37 -16.91 -7.68 18.47
C GLN A 37 -17.45 -8.23 17.14
N ARG A 38 -16.57 -8.77 16.28
CA ARG A 38 -16.96 -9.37 14.99
C ARG A 38 -17.66 -10.72 15.16
N THR A 39 -17.15 -11.57 16.04
CA THR A 39 -17.70 -12.92 16.27
C THR A 39 -18.87 -12.93 17.26
N LYS A 40 -19.07 -11.83 18.01
CA LYS A 40 -20.06 -11.68 19.09
C LYS A 40 -19.93 -12.72 20.20
N LYS A 41 -18.84 -13.48 20.23
CA LYS A 41 -18.61 -14.59 21.15
C LYS A 41 -17.17 -14.57 21.64
N ARG A 42 -16.97 -14.91 22.91
CA ARG A 42 -15.65 -15.10 23.51
C ARG A 42 -15.27 -16.59 23.49
N ASP A 43 -15.50 -17.22 22.35
CA ASP A 43 -15.23 -18.63 22.10
C ASP A 43 -13.95 -18.76 21.27
N ASP A 44 -13.00 -19.54 21.77
CA ASP A 44 -11.68 -19.68 21.16
C ASP A 44 -11.76 -20.32 19.78
N ASN A 45 -12.58 -21.36 19.60
CA ASN A 45 -12.70 -22.07 18.33
C ASN A 45 -13.32 -21.17 17.26
N VAL A 46 -14.38 -20.43 17.61
CA VAL A 46 -15.03 -19.48 16.71
C VAL A 46 -14.07 -18.35 16.32
N ASN A 47 -13.34 -17.79 17.29
CA ASN A 47 -12.41 -16.70 17.05
C ASN A 47 -11.19 -17.14 16.21
N ILE A 48 -10.65 -18.34 16.48
CA ILE A 48 -9.58 -18.93 15.68
C ILE A 48 -10.04 -19.15 14.25
N CYS A 49 -11.20 -19.80 14.05
CA CYS A 49 -11.74 -20.08 12.72
C CYS A 49 -11.98 -18.78 11.92
N PHE A 50 -12.54 -17.75 12.57
CA PHE A 50 -12.74 -16.43 11.97
C PHE A 50 -11.41 -15.81 11.49
N ILE A 51 -10.40 -15.79 12.37
CA ILE A 51 -9.10 -15.22 12.03
C ILE A 51 -8.41 -16.03 10.93
N GLU A 52 -8.44 -17.36 10.99
CA GLU A 52 -7.83 -18.22 9.97
C GLU A 52 -8.47 -18.02 8.60
N LYS A 53 -9.80 -17.90 8.53
CA LYS A 53 -10.51 -17.59 7.29
C LYS A 53 -10.06 -16.25 6.71
N LYS A 54 -9.92 -15.23 7.56
CA LYS A 54 -9.43 -13.90 7.16
C LYS A 54 -7.97 -13.92 6.71
N ILE A 55 -7.11 -14.63 7.42
CA ILE A 55 -5.69 -14.83 7.07
C ILE A 55 -5.58 -15.48 5.69
N ASN A 56 -6.36 -16.54 5.43
CA ASN A 56 -6.34 -17.24 4.15
C ASN A 56 -6.79 -16.33 3.00
N GLN A 57 -7.87 -15.56 3.20
CA GLN A 57 -8.37 -14.59 2.22
C GLN A 57 -7.31 -13.52 1.91
N LEU A 58 -6.69 -12.92 2.93
CA LEU A 58 -5.66 -11.91 2.74
C LEU A 58 -4.41 -12.50 2.08
N SER A 59 -4.00 -13.70 2.47
CA SER A 59 -2.84 -14.38 1.86
C SER A 59 -3.06 -14.63 0.37
N SER A 60 -4.26 -15.07 -0.03
CA SER A 60 -4.62 -15.24 -1.43
C SER A 60 -4.64 -13.92 -2.19
N THR A 61 -5.17 -12.86 -1.57
CA THR A 61 -5.20 -11.51 -2.17
C THR A 61 -3.78 -11.00 -2.43
N ILE A 62 -2.90 -11.07 -1.41
CA ILE A 62 -1.49 -10.66 -1.53
C ILE A 62 -0.79 -11.42 -2.65
N LEU A 63 -1.02 -12.73 -2.77
CA LEU A 63 -0.43 -13.55 -3.82
C LEU A 63 -0.89 -13.09 -5.23
N GLN A 64 -2.17 -12.81 -5.40
CA GLN A 64 -2.73 -12.30 -6.65
C GLN A 64 -2.18 -10.91 -7.00
N THR A 65 -2.09 -10.02 -6.00
CA THR A 65 -1.52 -8.68 -6.18
C THR A 65 -0.05 -8.76 -6.61
N ARG A 66 0.75 -9.63 -5.98
CA ARG A 66 2.15 -9.88 -6.34
C ARG A 66 2.29 -10.43 -7.76
N ALA A 67 1.47 -11.42 -8.14
CA ALA A 67 1.47 -11.96 -9.49
C ALA A 67 1.15 -10.88 -10.53
N THR A 68 0.21 -9.99 -10.22
CA THR A 68 -0.15 -8.87 -11.09
C THR A 68 0.99 -7.87 -11.22
N ILE A 69 1.66 -7.52 -10.12
CA ILE A 69 2.84 -6.65 -10.14
C ILE A 69 3.95 -7.27 -10.99
N SER A 70 4.26 -8.56 -10.80
CA SER A 70 5.28 -9.25 -11.60
C SER A 70 4.93 -9.26 -13.08
N ARG A 71 3.67 -9.50 -13.45
CA ARG A 71 3.21 -9.41 -14.85
C ARG A 71 3.46 -8.02 -15.43
N LEU A 72 3.06 -6.96 -14.71
CA LEU A 72 3.27 -5.58 -15.15
C LEU A 72 4.76 -5.23 -15.29
N GLN A 73 5.62 -5.77 -14.43
CA GLN A 73 7.06 -5.60 -14.54
C GLN A 73 7.65 -6.27 -15.78
N ILE A 74 7.16 -7.48 -16.13
CA ILE A 74 7.55 -8.17 -17.36
C ILE A 74 7.10 -7.35 -18.59
N GLU A 75 5.82 -6.96 -18.64
CA GLU A 75 5.27 -6.16 -19.74
C GLU A 75 6.05 -4.85 -19.94
N PHE A 76 6.44 -4.19 -18.84
CA PHE A 76 7.27 -3.00 -18.89
C PHE A 76 8.69 -3.28 -19.41
N GLY A 77 9.29 -4.41 -19.01
CA GLY A 77 10.60 -4.85 -19.51
C GLY A 77 10.58 -5.16 -21.01
N ASP A 78 9.54 -5.84 -21.47
CA ASP A 78 9.33 -6.15 -22.89
C ASP A 78 9.16 -4.86 -23.71
N TYR A 79 8.39 -3.91 -23.17
CA TYR A 79 8.20 -2.60 -23.78
C TYR A 79 9.52 -1.83 -23.92
N TRP A 80 10.34 -1.80 -22.87
CA TRP A 80 11.67 -1.17 -22.93
C TRP A 80 12.60 -1.84 -23.94
N THR A 81 12.56 -3.16 -24.03
CA THR A 81 13.34 -3.93 -25.00
C THR A 81 12.92 -3.59 -26.44
N GLN A 82 11.61 -3.45 -26.69
CA GLN A 82 11.09 -3.01 -27.98
C GLN A 82 11.54 -1.59 -28.34
N ILE A 83 11.51 -0.64 -27.40
CA ILE A 83 12.04 0.72 -27.61
C ILE A 83 13.52 0.68 -27.97
N ALA A 84 14.32 -0.11 -27.24
CA ALA A 84 15.76 -0.22 -27.48
C ALA A 84 16.07 -0.81 -28.87
N LEU A 85 15.31 -1.82 -29.30
CA LEU A 85 15.40 -2.38 -30.64
C LEU A 85 15.01 -1.33 -31.70
N HIS A 86 13.90 -0.61 -31.51
CA HIS A 86 13.47 0.43 -32.44
C HIS A 86 14.53 1.54 -32.62
N LYS A 87 15.19 1.98 -31.53
CA LYS A 87 16.32 2.92 -31.59
C LYS A 87 17.50 2.38 -32.41
N LYS A 88 17.82 1.08 -32.30
CA LYS A 88 18.88 0.44 -33.11
C LYS A 88 18.50 0.37 -34.59
N TYR A 89 17.26 0.02 -34.91
CA TYR A 89 16.79 -0.04 -36.30
C TYR A 89 16.82 1.34 -36.96
N VAL A 90 16.31 2.40 -36.32
CA VAL A 90 16.35 3.78 -36.85
C VAL A 90 17.79 4.28 -37.05
N LYS A 91 18.74 3.85 -36.21
CA LYS A 91 20.17 4.20 -36.36
C LYS A 91 20.81 3.50 -37.56
N ASN A 92 20.48 2.23 -37.81
CA ASN A 92 20.99 1.49 -38.98
C ASN A 92 20.41 2.00 -40.31
N SER A 93 19.15 2.47 -40.33
CA SER A 93 18.54 3.05 -41.53
C SER A 93 19.19 4.38 -41.96
N ARG A 94 19.80 5.13 -41.02
CA ARG A 94 20.52 6.37 -41.33
C ARG A 94 21.97 6.16 -41.78
N THR A 95 22.53 4.96 -41.61
CA THR A 95 23.90 4.63 -42.02
C THR A 95 23.97 3.78 -43.30
N THR A 96 22.86 3.54 -43.99
CA THR A 96 22.83 2.78 -45.25
C THR A 96 22.40 3.61 -46.49
N ASP A 97 22.55 4.93 -46.45
CA ASP A 97 22.32 5.81 -47.63
C ASP A 97 23.63 6.30 -48.27
N SER A 98 24.65 5.45 -48.31
CA SER A 98 25.82 5.70 -49.17
C SER A 98 26.42 4.38 -49.67
N ASN A 99 25.66 3.66 -50.49
CA ASN A 99 26.09 3.13 -51.79
C ASN A 99 25.23 1.93 -52.23
N THR A 100 24.89 1.97 -53.51
CA THR A 100 24.56 0.84 -54.41
C THR A 100 23.08 0.63 -54.72
N THR A 101 22.77 0.94 -55.97
CA THR A 101 21.64 0.47 -56.78
C THR A 101 21.46 -1.05 -56.72
N ALA A 102 20.34 -1.53 -56.19
CA ALA A 102 19.72 -2.80 -56.60
C ALA A 102 18.25 -2.84 -56.15
N SER A 103 17.38 -3.10 -57.12
CA SER A 103 15.94 -3.35 -56.95
C SER A 103 15.64 -4.32 -55.81
N ALA A 104 14.75 -3.94 -54.90
CA ALA A 104 14.10 -4.85 -53.98
C ALA A 104 12.61 -4.50 -53.88
N SER A 105 11.82 -5.46 -54.33
CA SER A 105 10.36 -5.54 -54.32
C SER A 105 9.76 -5.25 -52.94
N SER A 106 8.65 -4.52 -52.99
CA SER A 106 7.82 -4.04 -51.90
C SER A 106 7.22 -5.17 -51.05
N ALA A 107 7.59 -5.19 -49.78
CA ALA A 107 6.77 -5.76 -48.70
C ALA A 107 6.66 -4.71 -47.60
N THR A 108 5.75 -3.75 -47.80
CA THR A 108 5.43 -2.72 -46.81
C THR A 108 4.56 -3.35 -45.71
N THR A 109 5.18 -4.09 -44.80
CA THR A 109 4.54 -4.40 -43.52
C THR A 109 4.43 -3.09 -42.77
N ALA A 110 3.23 -2.52 -42.72
CA ALA A 110 2.95 -1.26 -42.02
C ALA A 110 3.23 -1.44 -40.51
N ILE A 111 4.43 -1.08 -40.08
CA ILE A 111 4.79 -1.01 -38.67
C ILE A 111 4.03 0.21 -38.09
N PRO A 112 3.17 0.04 -37.07
CA PRO A 112 2.50 1.17 -36.46
C PRO A 112 3.57 2.11 -35.91
N ARG A 113 3.59 3.35 -36.39
CA ARG A 113 4.44 4.40 -35.84
C ARG A 113 3.99 4.65 -34.40
N ILE A 114 4.63 4.00 -33.44
CA ILE A 114 4.54 4.38 -32.04
C ILE A 114 5.28 5.70 -31.92
N SER A 115 4.55 6.80 -32.14
CA SER A 115 4.97 8.15 -31.79
C SER A 115 5.02 8.23 -30.26
N PHE A 116 6.11 7.72 -29.68
CA PHE A 116 6.36 7.77 -28.25
C PHE A 116 6.89 9.16 -27.90
N ASP A 117 6.01 9.99 -27.34
CA ASP A 117 6.40 11.30 -26.84
C ASP A 117 7.04 11.12 -25.45
N ILE A 118 8.36 10.97 -25.44
CA ILE A 118 9.19 10.75 -24.23
C ILE A 118 8.85 11.80 -23.15
N ASP A 119 8.49 13.01 -23.58
CA ASP A 119 8.10 14.11 -22.70
C ASP A 119 6.77 13.85 -21.99
N GLN A 120 5.82 13.18 -22.64
CA GLN A 120 4.55 12.81 -22.03
C GLN A 120 4.74 11.72 -20.97
N PHE A 121 5.61 10.75 -21.24
CA PHE A 121 5.95 9.72 -20.26
C PHE A 121 6.72 10.30 -19.06
N GLY A 122 7.66 11.21 -19.32
CA GLY A 122 8.38 11.94 -18.27
C GLY A 122 7.43 12.72 -17.37
N LYS A 123 6.43 13.41 -17.94
CA LYS A 123 5.38 14.11 -17.18
C LYS A 123 4.54 13.16 -16.32
N LEU A 124 4.14 12.00 -16.86
CA LEU A 124 3.38 11.00 -16.10
C LEU A 124 4.18 10.45 -14.92
N LEU A 125 5.48 10.17 -15.12
CA LEU A 125 6.36 9.68 -14.06
C LEU A 125 6.56 10.73 -12.97
N SER A 126 6.81 11.99 -13.35
CA SER A 126 6.94 13.10 -12.40
C SER A 126 5.66 13.31 -11.58
N ASN A 127 4.49 13.29 -12.22
CA ASN A 127 3.21 13.42 -11.53
C ASN A 127 2.99 12.28 -10.53
N TYR A 128 3.33 11.04 -10.91
CA TYR A 128 3.22 9.89 -10.02
C TYR A 128 4.13 10.01 -8.78
N ILE A 129 5.39 10.44 -8.98
CA ILE A 129 6.34 10.67 -7.89
C ILE A 129 5.81 11.77 -6.94
N GLU A 130 5.27 12.86 -7.51
CA GLU A 130 4.70 13.95 -6.73
C GLU A 130 3.49 13.49 -5.89
N ASP A 131 2.58 12.71 -6.47
CA ASP A 131 1.44 12.13 -5.75
C ASP A 131 1.89 11.22 -4.59
N CYS A 132 2.94 10.40 -4.80
CA CYS A 132 3.49 9.55 -3.76
C CYS A 132 4.07 10.37 -2.59
N ILE A 133 4.81 11.43 -2.89
CA ILE A 133 5.38 12.34 -1.89
C ILE A 133 4.27 13.04 -1.10
N GLN A 134 3.23 13.54 -1.79
CA GLN A 134 2.10 14.20 -1.13
C GLN A 134 1.32 13.24 -0.22
N HIS A 135 1.11 12.00 -0.66
CA HIS A 135 0.45 10.99 0.17
C HIS A 135 1.27 10.66 1.43
N LEU A 136 2.58 10.45 1.28
CA LEU A 136 3.48 10.21 2.41
C LEU A 136 3.48 11.38 3.40
N LYS A 137 3.52 12.61 2.89
CA LYS A 137 3.46 13.83 3.70
C LYS A 137 2.18 13.88 4.53
N LYS A 138 1.01 13.67 3.91
CA LYS A 138 -0.29 13.63 4.62
C LYS A 138 -0.33 12.55 5.71
N MET A 139 0.25 11.37 5.45
CA MET A 139 0.34 10.32 6.45
C MET A 139 1.21 10.73 7.64
N CYS A 140 2.39 11.31 7.38
CA CYS A 140 3.28 11.82 8.42
C CYS A 140 2.62 12.93 9.25
N ASP A 141 2.00 13.90 8.59
CA ASP A 141 1.29 15.00 9.25
C ASP A 141 0.18 14.49 10.18
N ARG A 142 -0.59 13.48 9.73
CA ARG A 142 -1.62 12.85 10.56
C ARG A 142 -1.04 12.15 11.79
N ARG A 143 0.13 11.49 11.66
CA ARG A 143 0.81 10.84 12.79
C ARG A 143 1.35 11.88 13.77
N ILE A 144 1.88 12.99 13.28
CA ILE A 144 2.35 14.11 14.12
C ILE A 144 1.17 14.71 14.88
N LEU A 145 0.05 14.99 14.22
CA LEU A 145 -1.16 15.51 14.88
C LEU A 145 -1.67 14.56 15.97
N LEU A 146 -1.71 13.26 15.69
CA LEU A 146 -2.12 12.27 16.66
C LEU A 146 -1.16 12.17 17.85
N ALA A 147 0.15 12.31 17.61
CA ALA A 147 1.15 12.37 18.68
C ALA A 147 0.98 13.63 19.54
N LYS A 148 0.72 14.80 18.93
CA LYS A 148 0.43 16.05 19.65
C LYS A 148 -0.82 15.94 20.52
N ALA A 149 -1.92 15.41 19.98
CA ALA A 149 -3.15 15.21 20.74
C ALA A 149 -2.95 14.29 21.96
N ARG A 150 -2.17 13.21 21.80
CA ARG A 150 -1.81 12.33 22.92
C ARG A 150 -0.92 13.01 23.96
N MET A 151 -0.01 13.86 23.51
CA MET A 151 0.85 14.63 24.41
C MET A 151 0.04 15.67 25.20
N GLU A 152 -0.93 16.34 24.56
CA GLU A 152 -1.86 17.26 25.22
C GLU A 152 -2.77 16.54 26.22
N GLU A 153 -3.29 15.36 25.87
CA GLU A 153 -4.06 14.52 26.80
C GLU A 153 -3.24 14.11 28.02
N TYR A 154 -1.97 13.70 27.80
CA TYR A 154 -1.05 13.37 28.90
C TYR A 154 -0.77 14.58 29.79
N LYS A 155 -0.53 15.75 29.20
CA LYS A 155 -0.31 16.98 29.95
C LYS A 155 -1.54 17.39 30.75
N ALA A 156 -2.74 17.28 30.17
CA ALA A 156 -3.98 17.54 30.89
C ALA A 156 -4.21 16.57 32.06
N LEU A 157 -3.77 15.31 31.93
CA LEU A 157 -3.78 14.34 33.04
C LEU A 157 -2.77 14.71 34.13
N GLU A 158 -1.57 15.13 33.76
CA GLU A 158 -0.54 15.58 34.71
C GLU A 158 -0.99 16.84 35.46
N ASP A 159 -1.53 17.83 34.75
CA ASP A 159 -2.11 19.04 35.34
C ASP A 159 -3.28 18.68 36.27
N PHE A 160 -4.15 17.75 35.87
CA PHE A 160 -5.21 17.25 36.73
C PHE A 160 -4.63 16.57 37.98
N GLU A 161 -3.58 15.77 37.87
CA GLU A 161 -2.98 15.10 39.03
C GLU A 161 -2.40 16.09 40.04
N GLN A 162 -1.78 17.17 39.55
CA GLN A 162 -1.18 18.24 40.36
C GLN A 162 -2.24 19.14 41.03
N VAL A 163 -3.35 19.42 40.35
CA VAL A 163 -4.37 20.38 40.82
C VAL A 163 -5.57 19.69 41.49
N SER A 164 -5.78 18.39 41.30
CA SER A 164 -6.96 17.69 41.81
C SER A 164 -6.88 17.31 43.29
N THR A 165 -7.92 17.69 44.03
CA THR A 165 -8.21 17.22 45.39
C THR A 165 -8.71 15.76 45.40
N ALA A 166 -8.67 15.10 46.56
CA ALA A 166 -9.05 13.69 46.71
C ALA A 166 -10.47 13.37 46.20
N SER A 167 -11.41 14.29 46.38
CA SER A 167 -12.80 14.17 45.91
C SER A 167 -12.91 14.21 44.36
N HIS A 168 -12.12 15.04 43.68
CA HIS A 168 -12.07 15.05 42.21
C HIS A 168 -11.51 13.75 41.63
N LYS A 169 -10.51 13.15 42.28
CA LYS A 169 -9.93 11.85 41.87
C LYS A 169 -10.95 10.72 41.99
N ILE A 170 -11.78 10.72 43.04
CA ILE A 170 -12.87 9.74 43.24
C ILE A 170 -13.93 9.87 42.15
N ILE A 171 -14.37 11.09 41.82
CA ILE A 171 -15.37 11.33 40.77
C ILE A 171 -14.84 10.86 39.40
N HIS A 172 -13.59 11.19 39.06
CA HIS A 172 -12.95 10.74 37.82
C HIS A 172 -12.93 9.20 37.71
N LEU A 173 -12.58 8.49 38.79
CA LEU A 173 -12.59 7.02 38.82
C LEU A 173 -13.99 6.41 38.64
N VAL A 174 -15.04 7.09 39.12
CA VAL A 174 -16.44 6.64 38.98
C VAL A 174 -17.01 6.91 37.58
N VAL A 175 -16.56 7.98 36.92
CA VAL A 175 -17.06 8.40 35.59
C VAL A 175 -16.31 7.70 34.44
N LYS A 176 -15.01 7.41 34.60
CA LYS A 176 -14.15 6.77 33.57
C LYS A 176 -14.72 5.47 32.95
N PRO A 177 -15.41 4.57 33.68
CA PRO A 177 -16.01 3.38 33.10
C PRO A 177 -17.28 3.65 32.28
N LYS A 178 -17.94 4.79 32.51
CA LYS A 178 -19.25 5.14 31.93
C LYS A 178 -19.16 5.97 30.64
N MET A 179 -17.99 6.52 30.34
CA MET A 179 -17.70 7.17 29.05
C MET A 179 -17.09 6.14 28.10
N LYS A 180 -17.94 5.39 27.40
CA LYS A 180 -17.57 4.55 26.25
C LYS A 180 -18.48 4.86 25.08
#